data_AF-A0A259DQ49-F1
#
_entry.id   AF-A0A259DQ49-F1
#
_cell.length_a   1.000
_cell.length_b   1.000
_cell.length_c   1.000
_cell.angle_alpha   90.00
_cell.angle_beta   90.00
_cell.angle_gamma   90.00
#
_symmetry.space_group_name_H-M   'P 1'
#
loop_
_entity.id
_entity.type
_entity.pdbx_description
1 polymer ?
#
loop_
_entity_poly.entity_id
_entity_poly.type
_entity_poly.pdbx_seq_one_letter_code
_entity_poly.pdbx_strand_id
1 'polypeptide(L)'
;VLVPDFRGRLDKALDIFSEHAPQGLPDVMNHNLETVPRLYKQARPGADYAHSLKLLKDFKERFPHIPTKSGLMVGLGETDEEILEVMRDMREHNIDMLTIGQYLAPSGHHLPVQRYVHPDVFKHFEEEAYAMGFSHAAVGAMVRSSYHADQQAHSAGVV
;
A
#
# COMPACT_ATOMS: atom_id res chain seq x y z
N VAL A 1 10.78 1.36 5.21
CA VAL A 1 10.29 2.69 5.64
C VAL A 1 8.89 2.96 5.05
N LEU A 2 8.02 3.69 5.76
CA LEU A 2 6.74 4.20 5.24
C LEU A 2 6.86 5.71 4.99
N VAL A 3 6.52 6.16 3.79
CA VAL A 3 6.71 7.56 3.36
C VAL A 3 5.39 8.24 2.97
N PRO A 4 5.32 9.58 3.05
CA PRO A 4 4.25 10.34 2.41
C PRO A 4 4.41 10.33 0.87
N ASP A 5 3.50 10.99 0.17
CA ASP A 5 3.47 11.11 -1.29
C ASP A 5 4.46 12.17 -1.85
N PHE A 6 5.18 12.91 -0.98
CA PHE A 6 6.16 13.94 -1.36
C PHE A 6 5.63 15.01 -2.34
N ARG A 7 4.34 15.35 -2.27
CA ARG A 7 3.60 16.36 -3.07
C ARG A 7 4.47 17.40 -3.79
N GLY A 8 4.53 17.31 -5.12
CA GLY A 8 5.27 18.26 -5.98
C GLY A 8 6.79 18.23 -5.83
N ARG A 9 7.33 17.26 -5.10
CA ARG A 9 8.77 17.08 -4.82
C ARG A 9 9.21 15.62 -4.99
N LEU A 10 8.47 14.85 -5.80
CA LEU A 10 8.75 13.44 -6.06
C LEU A 10 10.18 13.25 -6.58
N ASP A 11 10.57 13.97 -7.64
CA ASP A 11 11.91 13.85 -8.22
C ASP A 11 13.00 14.16 -7.19
N LYS A 12 12.83 15.26 -6.44
CA LYS A 12 13.76 15.63 -5.36
C LYS A 12 13.86 14.54 -4.29
N ALA A 13 12.75 13.93 -3.89
CA ALA A 13 12.77 12.85 -2.91
C ALA A 13 13.51 11.62 -3.45
N LEU A 14 13.28 11.23 -4.70
CA LEU A 14 13.98 10.12 -5.34
C LEU A 14 15.47 10.40 -5.55
N ASP A 15 15.84 11.64 -5.86
CA ASP A 15 17.24 12.06 -5.99
C ASP A 15 17.97 11.95 -4.65
N ILE A 16 17.32 12.35 -3.55
CA ILE A 16 17.86 12.18 -2.20
C ILE A 16 18.06 10.69 -1.87
N PHE A 17 17.12 9.80 -2.24
CA PHE A 17 17.35 8.35 -2.08
C PHE A 17 18.56 7.87 -2.90
N SER A 18 18.74 8.36 -4.13
CA SER A 18 19.89 8.01 -4.97
C SER A 18 21.21 8.49 -4.36
N GLU A 19 21.25 9.72 -3.85
CA GLU A 19 22.42 10.31 -3.19
C GLU A 19 22.82 9.50 -1.95
N HIS A 20 21.84 8.99 -1.21
CA HIS A 20 22.06 8.22 0.00
C HIS A 20 22.21 6.71 -0.20
N ALA A 21 21.97 6.20 -1.42
CA ALA A 21 22.06 4.77 -1.73
C ALA A 21 23.38 4.11 -1.27
N PRO A 22 24.57 4.76 -1.36
CA PRO A 22 25.82 4.16 -0.85
C PRO A 22 25.86 3.97 0.67
N GLN A 23 25.06 4.72 1.44
CA GLN A 23 24.94 4.55 2.89
C GLN A 23 23.84 3.57 3.30
N GLY A 24 23.05 3.10 2.33
CA GLY A 24 21.96 2.17 2.53
C GLY A 24 20.63 2.72 2.03
N LEU A 25 19.83 1.81 1.47
CA LEU A 25 18.42 2.04 1.13
C LEU A 25 17.53 1.33 2.15
N PRO A 26 16.24 1.68 2.25
CA PRO A 26 15.32 0.93 3.09
C PRO A 26 15.15 -0.51 2.58
N ASP A 27 14.98 -1.46 3.49
CA ASP A 27 14.71 -2.87 3.14
C ASP A 27 13.41 -3.04 2.37
N VAL A 28 12.42 -2.18 2.65
CA VAL A 28 11.14 -2.10 1.93
C VAL A 28 10.74 -0.62 1.81
N MET A 29 10.36 -0.20 0.60
CA MET A 29 9.78 1.11 0.35
C MET A 29 8.26 1.05 0.39
N ASN A 30 7.64 1.64 1.41
CA ASN A 30 6.19 1.60 1.59
C ASN A 30 5.56 2.99 1.37
N HIS A 31 4.51 3.04 0.56
CA HIS A 31 3.58 4.16 0.49
C HIS A 31 2.15 3.62 0.33
N ASN A 32 1.28 3.87 1.30
CA ASN A 32 -0.09 3.35 1.25
C ASN A 32 -0.94 4.16 0.26
N LEU A 33 -1.80 3.47 -0.51
CA LEU A 33 -2.89 4.11 -1.24
C LEU A 33 -4.10 4.41 -0.33
N GLU A 34 -4.27 3.61 0.73
CA GLU A 34 -5.33 3.66 1.74
C GLU A 34 -6.74 3.28 1.25
N THR A 35 -7.18 3.72 0.07
CA THR A 35 -8.53 3.41 -0.44
C THR A 35 -8.62 3.56 -1.96
N VAL A 36 -9.83 3.36 -2.50
CA VAL A 36 -10.17 3.38 -3.92
C VAL A 36 -10.24 4.80 -4.49
N PRO A 37 -10.02 5.00 -5.81
CA PRO A 37 -9.97 6.32 -6.44
C PRO A 37 -11.20 7.19 -6.16
N ARG A 38 -12.39 6.59 -6.17
CA ARG A 38 -13.67 7.28 -5.91
C ARG A 38 -13.72 7.93 -4.52
N LEU A 39 -13.12 7.30 -3.51
CA LEU A 39 -13.12 7.75 -2.12
C LEU A 39 -11.87 8.60 -1.77
N TYR A 40 -10.90 8.68 -2.66
CA TYR A 40 -9.58 9.22 -2.37
C TYR A 40 -9.60 10.67 -1.85
N LYS A 41 -10.38 11.55 -2.49
CA LYS A 41 -10.50 12.96 -2.06
C LYS A 41 -11.12 13.11 -0.67
N GLN A 42 -12.02 12.19 -0.31
CA GLN A 42 -12.69 12.20 0.99
C GLN A 42 -11.78 11.62 2.09
N ALA A 43 -11.08 10.51 1.80
CA ALA A 43 -10.21 9.84 2.76
C ALA A 43 -8.83 10.50 2.91
N ARG A 44 -8.31 11.11 1.83
CA ARG A 44 -6.96 11.68 1.78
C ARG A 44 -6.96 13.08 1.13
N PRO A 45 -7.49 14.10 1.82
CA PRO A 45 -7.52 15.46 1.29
C PRO A 45 -6.13 15.96 0.87
N GLY A 46 -5.98 16.27 -0.42
CA GLY A 46 -4.75 16.79 -0.99
C GLY A 46 -3.74 15.75 -1.50
N ALA A 47 -4.03 14.46 -1.35
CA ALA A 47 -3.30 13.39 -2.03
C ALA A 47 -3.94 13.09 -3.40
N ASP A 48 -3.14 12.51 -4.30
CA ASP A 48 -3.58 12.08 -5.63
C ASP A 48 -3.26 10.59 -5.85
N TYR A 49 -4.26 9.83 -6.33
CA TYR A 49 -4.16 8.38 -6.47
C TYR A 49 -3.11 7.98 -7.51
N ALA A 50 -3.15 8.60 -8.69
CA ALA A 50 -2.20 8.31 -9.77
C ALA A 50 -0.77 8.71 -9.38
N HIS A 51 -0.60 9.82 -8.68
CA HIS A 51 0.68 10.25 -8.13
C HIS A 51 1.24 9.26 -7.10
N SER A 52 0.38 8.68 -6.27
CA SER A 52 0.77 7.71 -5.25
C SER A 52 1.26 6.39 -5.87
N LEU A 53 0.59 5.93 -6.93
CA LEU A 53 1.06 4.81 -7.77
C LEU A 53 2.38 5.15 -8.47
N LYS A 54 2.47 6.35 -9.06
CA LYS A 54 3.68 6.83 -9.75
C LYS A 54 4.90 6.85 -8.83
N LEU A 55 4.75 7.30 -7.58
CA LEU A 55 5.84 7.30 -6.59
C LEU A 55 6.46 5.90 -6.45
N LEU A 56 5.65 4.87 -6.25
CA LEU A 56 6.15 3.51 -6.06
C LEU A 56 6.74 2.93 -7.34
N LYS A 57 6.11 3.20 -8.49
CA LYS A 57 6.63 2.81 -9.81
C LYS A 57 8.01 3.41 -10.07
N ASP A 58 8.14 4.73 -9.96
CA ASP A 58 9.40 5.44 -10.21
C ASP A 58 10.49 4.99 -9.23
N PHE A 59 10.15 4.76 -7.97
CA PHE A 59 11.09 4.23 -6.99
C PHE A 59 11.57 2.83 -7.40
N LYS A 60 10.66 1.94 -7.81
CA LYS A 60 11.00 0.58 -8.26
C LYS A 60 11.87 0.60 -9.51
N GLU A 61 11.62 1.50 -10.46
CA GLU A 61 12.43 1.66 -11.67
C GLU A 61 13.87 2.11 -11.35
N ARG A 62 14.05 3.00 -10.36
CA ARG A 62 15.39 3.44 -9.91
C ARG A 62 16.11 2.39 -9.06
N PHE A 63 15.38 1.67 -8.22
CA PHE A 63 15.92 0.72 -7.24
C PHE A 63 15.24 -0.64 -7.36
N PRO A 64 15.48 -1.39 -8.46
CA PRO A 64 14.72 -2.62 -8.77
C PRO A 64 14.87 -3.72 -7.73
N HIS A 65 15.97 -3.71 -6.97
CA HIS A 65 16.24 -4.69 -5.91
C HIS A 65 15.54 -4.40 -4.60
N ILE A 66 14.94 -3.21 -4.43
CA ILE A 66 14.21 -2.87 -3.21
C ILE A 66 12.73 -3.23 -3.41
N PRO A 67 12.15 -4.07 -2.54
CA PRO A 67 10.72 -4.34 -2.54
C PRO A 67 9.89 -3.09 -2.27
N THR A 68 8.83 -2.90 -3.04
CA THR A 68 7.82 -1.87 -2.79
C THR A 68 6.59 -2.46 -2.12
N LYS A 69 5.96 -1.68 -1.25
CA LYS A 69 4.77 -2.08 -0.50
C LYS A 69 3.71 -0.99 -0.56
N SER A 70 2.46 -1.41 -0.55
CA SER A 70 1.34 -0.52 -0.29
C SER A 70 0.28 -1.18 0.60
N GLY A 71 -0.70 -0.38 1.01
CA GLY A 71 -1.76 -0.79 1.91
C GLY A 71 -3.10 -0.16 1.56
N LEU A 72 -4.17 -0.92 1.82
CA LEU A 72 -5.56 -0.51 1.71
C LEU A 72 -6.29 -0.75 3.03
N MET A 73 -7.27 0.10 3.30
CA MET A 73 -8.25 -0.09 4.35
C MET A 73 -9.61 -0.33 3.72
N VAL A 74 -10.29 -1.39 4.16
CA VAL A 74 -11.66 -1.73 3.75
C VAL A 74 -12.66 -1.32 4.83
N GLY A 75 -13.89 -1.03 4.43
CA GLY A 75 -14.94 -0.53 5.32
C GLY A 75 -15.19 0.98 5.24
N LEU A 76 -14.63 1.67 4.26
CA LEU A 76 -14.82 3.11 4.02
C LEU A 76 -15.95 3.42 3.02
N GLY A 77 -16.52 2.39 2.39
CA GLY A 77 -17.63 2.52 1.44
C GLY A 77 -17.28 2.08 0.01
N GLU A 78 -16.12 1.44 -0.14
CA GLU A 78 -15.68 0.75 -1.34
C GLU A 78 -16.42 -0.57 -1.56
N THR A 79 -16.53 -1.01 -2.82
CA THR A 79 -16.94 -2.38 -3.15
C THR A 79 -15.75 -3.33 -3.21
N ASP A 80 -16.01 -4.63 -3.23
CA ASP A 80 -14.97 -5.64 -3.36
C ASP A 80 -14.30 -5.56 -4.74
N GLU A 81 -15.07 -5.29 -5.80
CA GLU A 81 -14.56 -5.07 -7.15
C GLU A 81 -13.61 -3.87 -7.23
N GLU A 82 -13.94 -2.73 -6.59
CA GLU A 82 -13.05 -1.57 -6.56
C GLU A 82 -11.72 -1.88 -5.84
N ILE A 83 -11.74 -2.74 -4.81
CA ILE A 83 -10.51 -3.21 -4.15
C ILE A 83 -9.68 -4.06 -5.10
N LEU A 84 -10.31 -5.00 -5.81
CA LEU A 84 -9.62 -5.85 -6.80
C LEU A 84 -9.06 -5.03 -7.97
N GLU A 85 -9.74 -3.96 -8.40
CA GLU A 85 -9.23 -3.01 -9.40
C GLU A 85 -7.97 -2.31 -8.89
N VAL A 86 -7.98 -1.79 -7.66
CA VAL A 86 -6.79 -1.17 -7.07
C VAL A 86 -5.64 -2.17 -6.93
N MET A 87 -5.92 -3.43 -6.59
CA MET A 87 -4.90 -4.48 -6.56
C MET A 87 -4.27 -4.72 -7.95
N ARG A 88 -5.05 -4.66 -9.03
CA ARG A 88 -4.53 -4.75 -10.40
C ARG A 88 -3.67 -3.53 -10.73
N ASP A 89 -4.14 -2.32 -10.41
CA ASP A 89 -3.36 -1.09 -10.60
C ASP A 89 -2.01 -1.19 -9.87
N MET A 90 -2.00 -1.70 -8.64
CA MET A 90 -0.77 -1.89 -7.88
C MET A 90 0.21 -2.81 -8.60
N ARG A 91 -0.27 -3.92 -9.19
CA ARG A 91 0.58 -4.82 -9.96
C ARG A 91 1.08 -4.21 -11.27
N GLU A 92 0.24 -3.46 -11.98
CA GLU A 92 0.64 -2.70 -13.17
C GLU A 92 1.75 -1.67 -12.87
N HIS A 93 1.86 -1.23 -11.62
CA HIS A 93 2.89 -0.32 -11.12
C HIS A 93 4.05 -1.02 -10.40
N ASN A 94 4.16 -2.36 -10.55
CA ASN A 94 5.21 -3.18 -9.96
C ASN A 94 5.32 -3.05 -8.42
N ILE A 95 4.18 -2.96 -7.73
CA ILE A 95 4.13 -2.96 -6.26
C ILE A 95 4.18 -4.39 -5.76
N ASP A 96 5.25 -4.77 -5.06
CA ASP A 96 5.56 -6.17 -4.72
C ASP A 96 4.67 -6.72 -3.59
N MET A 97 4.41 -5.91 -2.57
CA MET A 97 3.77 -6.34 -1.33
C MET A 97 2.49 -5.57 -1.03
N LEU A 98 1.50 -6.26 -0.45
CA LEU A 98 0.18 -5.72 -0.15
C LEU A 98 -0.18 -5.90 1.33
N THR A 99 -0.87 -4.90 1.88
CA THR A 99 -1.63 -5.05 3.13
C THR A 99 -3.08 -4.64 2.93
N ILE A 100 -4.02 -5.42 3.45
CA ILE A 100 -5.44 -5.04 3.51
C ILE A 100 -5.95 -5.23 4.94
N GLY A 101 -6.40 -4.14 5.55
CA GLY A 101 -6.91 -4.13 6.93
C GLY A 101 -8.31 -3.53 7.04
N GLN A 102 -9.03 -3.83 8.13
CA GLN A 102 -10.29 -3.17 8.42
C GLN A 102 -10.02 -1.72 8.87
N TYR A 103 -10.70 -0.76 8.23
CA TYR A 103 -10.80 0.60 8.72
C TYR A 103 -11.56 0.61 10.05
N LEU A 104 -10.92 1.16 11.08
CA LEU A 104 -11.53 1.42 12.38
C LEU A 104 -11.45 2.93 12.61
N ALA A 105 -12.60 3.59 12.70
CA ALA A 105 -12.67 5.02 12.95
C ALA A 105 -11.98 5.34 14.30
N PRO A 106 -10.94 6.21 14.31
CA PRO A 106 -10.25 6.55 15.56
C PRO A 106 -11.13 7.33 16.54
N SER A 107 -12.10 8.09 16.02
CA SER A 107 -13.07 8.85 16.81
C SER A 107 -14.29 9.21 15.95
N GLY A 108 -15.35 9.76 16.55
CA GLY A 108 -16.56 10.20 15.85
C GLY A 108 -16.39 11.39 14.90
N HIS A 109 -15.21 12.03 14.84
CA HIS A 109 -14.90 13.09 13.88
C HIS A 109 -14.26 12.59 12.58
N HIS A 110 -13.93 11.30 12.52
CA HIS A 110 -13.38 10.68 11.32
C HIS A 110 -14.49 10.12 10.44
N LEU A 111 -14.12 9.65 9.25
CA LEU A 111 -15.08 8.96 8.38
C LEU A 111 -15.74 7.81 9.15
N PRO A 112 -17.07 7.64 9.03
CA PRO A 112 -17.73 6.52 9.66
C PRO A 112 -17.36 5.21 8.95
N VAL A 113 -17.29 4.12 9.72
CA VAL A 113 -17.18 2.77 9.15
C VAL A 113 -18.48 2.45 8.41
N GLN A 114 -18.39 2.18 7.11
CA GLN A 114 -19.52 1.85 6.24
C GLN A 114 -19.86 0.35 6.28
N ARG A 115 -18.84 -0.51 6.45
CA ARG A 115 -19.01 -1.96 6.61
C ARG A 115 -17.88 -2.58 7.42
N TYR A 116 -18.21 -3.65 8.14
CA TYR A 116 -17.24 -4.58 8.69
C TYR A 116 -17.13 -5.77 7.75
N VAL A 117 -15.96 -5.94 7.14
CA VAL A 117 -15.73 -6.97 6.12
C VAL A 117 -15.65 -8.34 6.79
N HIS A 118 -16.34 -9.33 6.22
CA HIS A 118 -16.36 -10.70 6.74
C HIS A 118 -14.98 -11.37 6.53
N PRO A 119 -14.52 -12.24 7.45
CA PRO A 119 -13.25 -12.97 7.29
C PRO A 119 -13.11 -13.69 5.94
N ASP A 120 -14.19 -14.23 5.38
CA ASP A 120 -14.14 -14.90 4.06
C ASP A 120 -13.80 -13.95 2.91
N VAL A 121 -14.20 -12.68 3.00
CA VAL A 121 -13.85 -11.67 1.99
C VAL A 121 -12.38 -11.28 2.12
N PHE A 122 -11.86 -11.18 3.35
CA PHE A 122 -10.41 -11.02 3.56
C PHE A 122 -9.63 -12.19 2.97
N LYS A 123 -10.08 -13.43 3.19
CA LYS A 123 -9.47 -14.62 2.59
C LYS A 123 -9.51 -14.55 1.05
N HIS A 124 -10.63 -14.13 0.48
CA HIS A 124 -10.75 -13.95 -0.97
C HIS A 124 -9.74 -12.92 -1.51
N PHE A 125 -9.59 -11.76 -0.86
CA PHE A 125 -8.60 -10.77 -1.27
C PHE A 125 -7.16 -11.30 -1.16
N GLU A 126 -6.85 -12.12 -0.16
CA GLU A 126 -5.53 -12.75 -0.02
C GLU A 126 -5.25 -13.73 -1.17
N GLU A 127 -6.22 -14.59 -1.50
CA GLU A 127 -6.12 -15.53 -2.63
C GLU A 127 -5.92 -14.80 -3.96
N GLU A 128 -6.71 -13.74 -4.20
CA GLU A 128 -6.58 -12.89 -5.39
C GLU A 128 -5.23 -12.17 -5.43
N ALA A 129 -4.71 -11.71 -4.30
CA ALA A 129 -3.40 -11.06 -4.25
C ALA A 129 -2.29 -12.02 -4.70
N TYR A 130 -2.27 -13.23 -4.18
CA TYR A 130 -1.28 -14.22 -4.60
C TYR A 130 -1.49 -14.66 -6.06
N ALA A 131 -2.73 -14.78 -6.53
CA ALA A 131 -3.04 -15.06 -7.94
C ALA A 131 -2.56 -13.95 -8.89
N MET A 132 -2.61 -12.68 -8.46
CA MET A 132 -2.09 -11.52 -9.19
C MET A 132 -0.55 -11.36 -9.08
N GLY A 133 0.11 -12.22 -8.30
CA GLY A 133 1.57 -12.28 -8.20
C GLY A 133 2.19 -11.25 -7.25
N PHE A 134 1.47 -10.79 -6.21
CA PHE A 134 2.14 -10.14 -5.07
C PHE A 134 3.08 -11.14 -4.39
N SER A 135 4.30 -10.71 -4.05
CA SER A 135 5.29 -11.57 -3.39
C SER A 135 4.93 -11.84 -1.92
N HIS A 136 4.17 -10.92 -1.31
CA HIS A 136 3.64 -11.05 0.04
C HIS A 136 2.35 -10.27 0.18
N ALA A 137 1.31 -10.89 0.76
CA ALA A 137 0.07 -10.23 1.12
C ALA A 137 -0.27 -10.53 2.58
N ALA A 138 -0.43 -9.48 3.40
CA ALA A 138 -0.98 -9.62 4.73
C ALA A 138 -2.39 -9.03 4.74
N VAL A 139 -3.39 -9.88 4.95
CA VAL A 139 -4.79 -9.51 4.79
C VAL A 139 -5.60 -9.98 5.99
N GLY A 140 -6.40 -9.08 6.56
CA GLY A 140 -7.27 -9.43 7.69
C GLY A 140 -7.69 -8.22 8.52
N ALA A 141 -8.74 -8.38 9.32
CA ALA A 141 -9.35 -7.26 10.05
C ALA A 141 -8.36 -6.47 10.92
N MET A 142 -7.45 -7.16 11.60
CA MET A 142 -6.45 -6.55 12.52
C MET A 142 -5.13 -6.19 11.83
N VAL A 143 -4.99 -6.43 10.53
CA VAL A 143 -3.76 -6.08 9.80
C VAL A 143 -3.61 -4.56 9.75
N ARG A 144 -2.36 -4.12 9.92
CA ARG A 144 -1.91 -2.74 9.77
C ARG A 144 -0.68 -2.71 8.87
N SER A 145 -0.35 -1.57 8.29
CA SER A 145 0.79 -1.43 7.37
C SER A 145 2.14 -1.84 7.99
N SER A 146 2.28 -1.74 9.32
CA SER A 146 3.44 -2.19 10.10
C SER A 146 3.29 -3.56 10.78
N TYR A 147 2.11 -4.20 10.72
CA TYR A 147 1.87 -5.48 11.38
C TYR A 147 2.82 -6.54 10.80
N HIS A 148 3.65 -7.14 11.64
CA HIS A 148 4.68 -8.13 11.27
C HIS A 148 5.73 -7.67 10.24
N ALA A 149 5.99 -6.36 10.06
CA ALA A 149 6.95 -5.88 9.04
C ALA A 149 8.30 -6.62 9.04
N ASP A 150 8.85 -6.95 10.22
CA ASP A 150 10.09 -7.72 10.34
C ASP A 150 9.96 -9.17 9.84
N GLN A 151 8.85 -9.86 10.15
CA GLN A 151 8.59 -11.22 9.66
C GLN A 151 8.23 -11.24 8.16
N GLN A 152 7.66 -10.14 7.64
CA GLN A 152 7.41 -9.96 6.21
C GLN A 152 8.71 -9.77 5.43
N ALA A 153 9.68 -9.03 5.98
CA ALA A 153 11.01 -8.88 5.39
C ALA A 153 11.77 -10.22 5.36
N HIS A 154 11.71 -11.01 6.45
CA HIS A 154 12.30 -12.35 6.49
C HIS A 154 11.67 -13.33 5.50
N SER A 155 10.34 -13.36 5.38
CA SER A 155 9.64 -14.25 4.41
C SER A 155 9.84 -13.83 2.96
N ALA A 156 10.14 -12.55 2.70
CA ALA A 156 10.54 -12.04 1.39
C ALA A 156 12.04 -12.24 1.08
N GLY A 157 12.82 -12.84 1.98
CA GLY A 157 14.24 -13.15 1.76
C GLY A 157 15.18 -11.95 1.83
N VAL A 158 14.77 -10.88 2.52
CA VAL A 158 15.51 -9.61 2.58
C VAL A 158 16.49 -9.57 3.78
N VAL A 159 16.38 -10.50 4.74
CA VAL A 159 17.29 -10.65 5.90
C VAL A 159 17.48 -12.12 6.28
#